data_AF-A0A9P9JNE0-F1
#
_entry.id   AF-A0A9P9JNE0-F1
#
_cell.length_a   1.000
_cell.length_b   1.000
_cell.length_c   1.000
_cell.angle_alpha   90.00
_cell.angle_beta   90.00
_cell.angle_gamma   90.00
#
_symmetry.space_group_name_H-M   'P 1'
#
loop_
_entity.id
_entity.type
_entity.pdbx_description
1 polymer ?
#
loop_
_entity_poly.entity_id
_entity_poly.type
_entity_poly.pdbx_seq_one_letter_code
_entity_poly.pdbx_strand_id
1 'polypeptide(L)'
;MGFWSSLVSSAAQVAHFVSNNAGSFKAAARVIANIAGVPVITEEELAEDGGNILPSLKSSLDKAEDTLLAAATAYFPQPTATAGRTLKTIDLPALWPTPTSTQNTKVIPEIVMDINRFLAIERFPVTGGKDGQDIGQQVANHLFNPPANMATALDSDLLYNPVNVSIGKNSSITGGMVFYRIPLGNPGSYKAWHSHLRLYYLSSAEDRATIREENLALVIKQSSISTKPSGSYNSATLSVQWTGSRGVAAIMSKAVGEMLNDNPQIKFNEPAVIDGTRFKYQFSTIIETGPADVAAELSKAIGNALPKPSTDHPQPRMPTIKVSNLQTYIE
;
A
#
# COMPACT_ATOMS: atom_id res chain seq x y z
N MET A 1 -7.39 12.91 -3.64
CA MET A 1 -6.66 12.45 -2.45
C MET A 1 -6.58 10.94 -2.57
N GLY A 2 -5.39 10.37 -2.72
CA GLY A 2 -5.23 8.94 -2.99
C GLY A 2 -4.04 8.39 -2.21
N PHE A 3 -4.15 7.12 -1.83
CA PHE A 3 -3.26 6.31 -1.02
C PHE A 3 -3.07 6.70 0.44
N TRP A 4 -3.05 7.99 0.78
CA TRP A 4 -2.43 8.37 2.05
C TRP A 4 -2.75 9.75 2.62
N SER A 5 -3.97 10.27 2.51
CA SER A 5 -4.40 11.27 3.51
C SER A 5 -4.82 10.62 4.85
N SER A 6 -4.96 9.27 4.94
CA SER A 6 -5.77 8.66 5.99
C SER A 6 -5.47 7.20 6.38
N LEU A 7 -4.25 6.66 6.22
CA LEU A 7 -3.90 5.44 6.98
C LEU A 7 -3.82 5.87 8.44
N VAL A 8 -4.97 5.91 9.07
CA VAL A 8 -5.11 6.01 10.49
C VAL A 8 -4.65 4.68 11.04
N SER A 9 -3.35 4.57 11.29
CA SER A 9 -2.79 3.41 11.98
C SER A 9 -3.04 3.47 13.49
N SER A 10 -3.65 4.57 13.98
CA SER A 10 -4.00 4.76 15.38
C SER A 10 -5.24 5.62 15.49
N ALA A 11 -6.24 5.26 16.30
CA ALA A 11 -7.48 6.04 16.47
C ALA A 11 -7.29 7.57 16.62
N ALA A 12 -6.12 8.02 17.07
CA ALA A 12 -5.70 9.42 17.08
C ALA A 12 -5.79 10.12 15.70
N GLN A 13 -5.33 9.51 14.60
CA GLN A 13 -5.38 10.15 13.28
C GLN A 13 -6.80 10.14 12.69
N VAL A 14 -7.66 9.15 13.03
CA VAL A 14 -9.10 9.14 12.66
C VAL A 14 -9.76 10.27 13.44
N ALA A 15 -9.49 10.37 14.75
CA ALA A 15 -10.01 11.43 15.60
C ALA A 15 -9.66 12.81 15.04
N HIS A 16 -8.41 13.03 14.62
CA HIS A 16 -7.99 14.28 13.97
C HIS A 16 -8.68 14.51 12.62
N PHE A 17 -8.79 13.49 11.77
CA PHE A 17 -9.46 13.62 10.48
C PHE A 17 -10.94 13.97 10.65
N VAL A 18 -11.65 13.25 11.53
CA VAL A 18 -13.05 13.53 11.87
C VAL A 18 -13.18 14.93 12.46
N SER A 19 -12.29 15.30 13.39
CA SER A 19 -12.24 16.61 14.04
C SER A 19 -11.89 17.78 13.10
N ASN A 20 -11.32 17.52 11.93
CA ASN A 20 -10.99 18.58 10.97
C ASN A 20 -12.03 18.69 9.85
N ASN A 21 -12.87 17.66 9.66
CA ASN A 21 -13.75 17.57 8.50
C ASN A 21 -15.24 17.48 8.84
N ALA A 22 -15.63 17.27 10.11
CA ALA A 22 -17.04 17.21 10.45
C ALA A 22 -17.67 18.60 10.57
N GLY A 23 -18.72 18.85 9.77
CA GLY A 23 -19.55 20.07 9.94
C GLY A 23 -20.37 20.10 11.24
N SER A 24 -20.51 18.96 11.93
CA SER A 24 -20.99 18.89 13.31
C SER A 24 -20.25 17.78 14.07
N PHE A 25 -19.25 18.17 14.88
CA PHE A 25 -18.47 17.23 15.69
C PHE A 25 -19.33 16.44 16.67
N LYS A 26 -20.34 17.08 17.26
CA LYS A 26 -21.28 16.44 18.20
C LYS A 26 -22.04 15.28 17.55
N ALA A 27 -22.43 15.44 16.28
CA ALA A 27 -23.10 14.38 15.53
C ALA A 27 -22.16 13.21 15.24
N ALA A 28 -20.93 13.49 14.77
CA ALA A 28 -19.93 12.46 14.52
C ALA A 28 -19.53 11.69 15.79
N ALA A 29 -19.25 12.41 16.89
CA ALA A 29 -18.89 11.83 18.18
C ALA A 29 -20.02 10.97 18.75
N ARG A 30 -21.29 11.40 18.62
CA ARG A 30 -22.46 10.63 19.03
C ARG A 30 -22.56 9.29 18.29
N VAL A 31 -22.40 9.31 16.97
CA VAL A 31 -22.47 8.07 16.18
C VAL A 31 -21.38 7.10 16.60
N ILE A 32 -20.15 7.57 16.76
CA ILE A 32 -19.02 6.74 17.18
C ILE A 32 -19.24 6.17 18.59
N ALA A 33 -19.69 7.00 19.54
CA ALA A 33 -20.00 6.57 20.91
C ALA A 33 -21.11 5.51 20.95
N ASN A 34 -22.16 5.68 20.15
CA ASN A 34 -23.24 4.71 20.04
C ASN A 34 -22.75 3.35 19.50
N ILE A 35 -21.88 3.33 18.49
CA ILE A 35 -21.27 2.10 17.96
C ILE A 35 -20.36 1.44 19.01
N ALA A 36 -19.59 2.24 19.73
CA ALA A 36 -18.73 1.77 20.81
C ALA A 36 -19.50 1.32 22.06
N GLY A 37 -20.82 1.53 22.14
CA GLY A 37 -21.62 1.23 23.32
C GLY A 37 -21.24 2.06 24.56
N VAL A 38 -20.66 3.25 24.37
CA VAL A 38 -20.24 4.15 25.45
C VAL A 38 -21.15 5.37 25.55
N PRO A 39 -21.29 5.97 26.75
CA PRO A 39 -22.04 7.22 26.89
C PRO A 39 -21.47 8.30 25.97
N VAL A 40 -22.38 9.07 25.36
CA VAL A 40 -22.03 10.23 24.54
C VAL A 40 -21.55 11.33 25.48
N ILE A 41 -20.35 11.87 25.23
CA ILE A 41 -19.77 12.95 26.02
C ILE A 41 -20.73 14.15 26.05
N THR A 42 -21.01 14.66 27.24
CA THR A 42 -21.89 15.83 27.40
C THR A 42 -21.15 17.14 27.18
N GLU A 43 -21.88 18.24 27.00
CA GLU A 43 -21.26 19.57 26.87
C GLU A 43 -20.56 20.01 28.16
N GLU A 44 -21.04 19.54 29.32
CA GLU A 44 -20.40 19.82 30.61
C GLU A 44 -19.03 19.10 30.73
N GLU A 45 -18.95 17.82 30.39
CA GLU A 45 -17.70 17.04 30.40
C GLU A 45 -16.66 17.60 29.41
N LEU A 46 -17.13 18.09 28.26
CA LEU A 46 -16.30 18.78 27.27
C LEU A 46 -15.70 20.08 27.80
N ALA A 47 -16.45 20.82 28.61
CA ALA A 47 -15.98 22.07 29.21
C ALA A 47 -14.93 21.81 30.31
N GLU A 48 -15.05 20.71 31.05
CA GLU A 48 -14.10 20.30 32.10
C GLU A 48 -12.73 19.90 31.54
N ASP A 49 -12.68 19.24 30.38
CA ASP A 49 -11.44 18.86 29.67
C ASP A 49 -10.78 20.03 28.89
N GLY A 50 -11.16 21.28 29.19
CA GLY A 50 -10.65 22.47 28.50
C GLY A 50 -11.06 22.55 27.03
N GLY A 51 -12.16 21.88 26.65
CA GLY A 51 -12.66 21.83 25.27
C GLY A 51 -11.93 20.85 24.36
N ASN A 52 -10.96 20.07 24.86
CA ASN A 52 -10.20 19.12 24.04
C ASN A 52 -10.86 17.73 24.01
N ILE A 53 -11.71 17.48 23.02
CA ILE A 53 -12.44 16.21 22.86
C ILE A 53 -11.60 15.06 22.27
N LEU A 54 -10.41 15.33 21.75
CA LEU A 54 -9.63 14.35 20.97
C LEU A 54 -9.28 13.07 21.76
N PRO A 55 -8.89 13.12 23.05
CA PRO A 55 -8.61 11.91 23.83
C PRO A 55 -9.82 11.00 23.96
N SER A 56 -10.99 11.58 24.24
CA SER A 56 -12.23 10.85 24.45
C SER A 56 -12.80 10.32 23.12
N LEU A 57 -12.71 11.12 22.05
CA LEU A 57 -13.05 10.67 20.69
C LEU A 57 -12.17 9.49 20.25
N LYS A 58 -10.86 9.56 20.55
CA LYS A 58 -9.93 8.46 20.30
C LYS A 58 -10.35 7.20 21.04
N SER A 59 -10.66 7.30 22.34
CA SER A 59 -11.09 6.15 23.13
C SER A 59 -12.38 5.52 22.58
N SER A 60 -13.35 6.33 22.16
CA SER A 60 -14.57 5.84 21.51
C SER A 60 -14.30 5.18 20.17
N LEU A 61 -13.33 5.67 19.39
CA LEU A 61 -12.93 5.05 18.13
C LEU A 61 -12.25 3.69 18.34
N ASP A 62 -11.35 3.58 19.32
CA ASP A 62 -10.71 2.31 19.68
C ASP A 62 -11.77 1.25 20.06
N LYS A 63 -12.77 1.63 20.87
CA LYS A 63 -13.88 0.73 21.24
C LYS A 63 -14.82 0.41 20.09
N ALA A 64 -15.10 1.39 19.23
CA ALA A 64 -15.92 1.17 18.04
C ALA A 64 -15.23 0.18 17.09
N GLU A 65 -13.89 0.23 17.01
CA GLU A 65 -13.10 -0.72 16.25
C GLU A 65 -13.19 -2.14 16.83
N ASP A 66 -13.15 -2.30 18.16
CA ASP A 66 -13.38 -3.62 18.79
C ASP A 66 -14.76 -4.19 18.40
N THR A 67 -15.80 -3.34 18.38
CA THR A 67 -17.14 -3.72 17.92
C THR A 67 -17.14 -4.14 16.44
N LEU A 68 -16.45 -3.40 15.58
CA LEU A 68 -16.33 -3.72 14.15
C LEU A 68 -15.58 -5.03 13.91
N LEU A 69 -14.48 -5.27 14.63
CA LEU A 69 -13.71 -6.51 14.57
C LEU A 69 -14.55 -7.71 15.00
N ALA A 70 -15.30 -7.59 16.11
CA ALA A 70 -16.19 -8.64 16.57
C ALA A 70 -17.27 -8.96 15.53
N ALA A 71 -17.89 -7.93 14.94
CA ALA A 71 -18.86 -8.08 13.87
C ALA A 71 -18.24 -8.69 12.60
N ALA A 72 -17.04 -8.25 12.19
CA ALA A 72 -16.34 -8.80 11.03
C ALA A 72 -16.00 -10.29 11.22
N THR A 73 -15.61 -10.68 12.43
CA THR A 73 -15.36 -12.09 12.78
C THR A 73 -16.65 -12.92 12.68
N ALA A 74 -17.79 -12.36 13.08
CA ALA A 74 -19.09 -13.04 13.01
C ALA A 74 -19.64 -13.13 11.58
N TYR A 75 -19.58 -12.05 10.79
CA TYR A 75 -20.08 -12.01 9.41
C TYR A 75 -19.16 -12.73 8.42
N PHE A 76 -17.85 -12.69 8.67
CA PHE A 76 -16.83 -13.27 7.79
C PHE A 76 -15.94 -14.23 8.59
N PRO A 77 -16.48 -15.38 9.03
CA PRO A 77 -15.71 -16.37 9.78
C PRO A 77 -14.58 -16.94 8.92
N GLN A 78 -13.50 -17.36 9.59
CA GLN A 78 -12.35 -17.91 8.89
C GLN A 78 -12.76 -19.18 8.12
N PRO A 79 -12.49 -19.26 6.81
CA PRO A 79 -12.82 -20.45 6.04
C PRO A 79 -12.02 -21.64 6.53
N THR A 80 -12.67 -22.80 6.61
CA THR A 80 -12.04 -24.05 7.03
C THR A 80 -10.87 -24.38 6.10
N ALA A 81 -9.69 -24.64 6.68
CA ALA A 81 -8.51 -25.02 5.93
C ALA A 81 -8.81 -26.28 5.10
N THR A 82 -8.91 -26.11 3.77
CA THR A 82 -9.09 -27.24 2.85
C THR A 82 -7.72 -27.85 2.58
N ALA A 83 -7.62 -29.19 2.59
CA ALA A 83 -6.37 -29.89 2.32
C ALA A 83 -5.73 -29.39 1.01
N GLY A 84 -4.43 -29.06 1.06
CA GLY A 84 -3.68 -28.56 -0.10
C GLY A 84 -3.83 -27.06 -0.42
N ARG A 85 -4.65 -26.31 0.34
CA ARG A 85 -4.77 -24.85 0.21
C ARG A 85 -4.08 -24.13 1.36
N THR A 86 -3.36 -23.05 1.07
CA THR A 86 -2.86 -22.15 2.12
C THR A 86 -3.80 -20.97 2.25
N LEU A 87 -4.11 -20.64 3.49
CA LEU A 87 -4.91 -19.48 3.86
C LEU A 87 -3.98 -18.34 4.27
N LYS A 88 -4.19 -17.16 3.69
CA LYS A 88 -3.71 -15.90 4.24
C LYS A 88 -4.90 -15.06 4.66
N THR A 89 -4.72 -14.31 5.74
CA THR A 89 -5.76 -13.43 6.26
C THR A 89 -5.24 -12.01 6.30
N ILE A 90 -6.13 -11.13 5.93
CA ILE A 90 -6.06 -9.68 6.04
C ILE A 90 -7.09 -9.30 7.09
N ASP A 91 -6.69 -8.50 8.06
CA ASP A 91 -7.55 -8.08 9.17
C ASP A 91 -7.08 -6.69 9.63
N LEU A 92 -7.80 -5.63 9.22
CA LEU A 92 -7.39 -4.27 9.57
C LEU A 92 -8.55 -3.26 9.72
N PRO A 93 -8.39 -2.27 10.62
CA PRO A 93 -9.17 -1.04 10.59
C PRO A 93 -8.90 -0.23 9.33
N ALA A 94 -9.93 0.43 8.82
CA ALA A 94 -9.82 1.39 7.74
C ALA A 94 -10.87 2.50 7.84
N LEU A 95 -10.48 3.72 7.45
CA LEU A 95 -11.38 4.85 7.27
C LEU A 95 -11.41 5.22 5.79
N TRP A 96 -12.59 5.14 5.18
CA TRP A 96 -12.80 5.42 3.77
C TRP A 96 -13.60 6.70 3.58
N PRO A 97 -13.28 7.55 2.59
CA PRO A 97 -14.25 8.50 2.10
C PRO A 97 -15.43 7.73 1.52
N THR A 98 -16.66 8.20 1.75
CA THR A 98 -17.84 7.57 1.15
C THR A 98 -17.73 7.66 -0.38
N PRO A 99 -17.82 6.54 -1.12
CA PRO A 99 -17.80 6.57 -2.57
C PRO A 99 -19.00 7.36 -3.11
N THR A 100 -18.72 8.33 -3.97
CA THR A 100 -19.76 9.16 -4.62
C THR A 100 -20.37 8.41 -5.79
N SER A 101 -21.41 7.61 -5.59
CA SER A 101 -22.29 7.23 -6.70
C SER A 101 -23.63 6.70 -6.21
N THR A 102 -24.69 7.42 -6.56
CA THR A 102 -26.09 7.06 -6.30
C THR A 102 -26.73 6.26 -7.42
N GLN A 103 -26.08 6.06 -8.58
CA GLN A 103 -26.79 5.48 -9.75
C GLN A 103 -25.97 4.59 -10.71
N ASN A 104 -24.66 4.39 -10.52
CA ASN A 104 -23.86 3.36 -11.19
C ASN A 104 -22.51 3.30 -10.49
N THR A 105 -22.29 2.30 -9.65
CA THR A 105 -21.11 2.18 -8.78
C THR A 105 -19.87 1.80 -9.57
N LYS A 106 -19.35 2.75 -10.36
CA LYS A 106 -17.93 2.76 -10.68
C LYS A 106 -17.21 3.25 -9.43
N VAL A 107 -16.55 2.32 -8.75
CA VAL A 107 -15.63 2.66 -7.66
C VAL A 107 -14.58 3.62 -8.21
N ILE A 108 -14.34 4.71 -7.48
CA ILE A 108 -13.37 5.72 -7.91
C ILE A 108 -11.98 5.07 -8.06
N PRO A 109 -11.21 5.39 -9.12
CA PRO A 109 -9.92 4.75 -9.38
C PRO A 109 -8.94 4.80 -8.21
N GLU A 110 -9.03 5.82 -7.36
CA GLU A 110 -8.20 5.96 -6.16
C GLU A 110 -8.44 4.82 -5.16
N ILE A 111 -9.69 4.46 -4.90
CA ILE A 111 -10.03 3.32 -4.02
C ILE A 111 -9.51 2.02 -4.62
N VAL A 112 -9.61 1.86 -5.94
CA VAL A 112 -9.10 0.67 -6.64
C VAL A 112 -7.58 0.56 -6.51
N MET A 113 -6.85 1.67 -6.70
CA MET A 113 -5.41 1.72 -6.50
C MET A 113 -5.03 1.37 -5.05
N ASP A 114 -5.81 1.84 -4.08
CA ASP A 114 -5.55 1.61 -2.66
C ASP A 114 -5.76 0.15 -2.29
N ILE A 115 -6.85 -0.48 -2.77
CA ILE A 115 -7.08 -1.92 -2.62
C ILE A 115 -5.99 -2.74 -3.31
N ASN A 116 -5.57 -2.38 -4.52
CA ASN A 116 -4.47 -3.07 -5.20
C ASN A 116 -3.15 -3.02 -4.42
N ARG A 117 -2.81 -1.86 -3.88
CA ARG A 117 -1.60 -1.71 -3.05
C ARG A 117 -1.71 -2.51 -1.76
N PHE A 118 -2.89 -2.51 -1.16
CA PHE A 118 -3.18 -3.27 0.04
C PHE A 118 -3.01 -4.79 -0.20
N LEU A 119 -3.59 -5.32 -1.28
CA LEU A 119 -3.39 -6.71 -1.68
C LEU A 119 -1.90 -7.01 -1.95
N ALA A 120 -1.16 -6.11 -2.61
CA ALA A 120 0.26 -6.30 -2.89
C ALA A 120 1.12 -6.38 -1.62
N ILE A 121 0.91 -5.48 -0.65
CA ILE A 121 1.64 -5.44 0.63
C ILE A 121 1.43 -6.74 1.41
N GLU A 122 0.18 -7.20 1.47
CA GLU A 122 -0.22 -8.44 2.17
C GLU A 122 0.07 -9.71 1.35
N ARG A 123 0.72 -9.54 0.19
CA ARG A 123 1.12 -10.62 -0.71
C ARG A 123 -0.07 -11.47 -1.18
N PHE A 124 -1.21 -10.82 -1.41
CA PHE A 124 -2.34 -11.32 -2.17
C PHE A 124 -2.07 -11.01 -3.66
N PRO A 125 -2.64 -11.80 -4.59
CA PRO A 125 -2.51 -11.51 -6.01
C PRO A 125 -3.29 -10.25 -6.40
N VAL A 126 -2.64 -9.38 -7.17
CA VAL A 126 -3.24 -8.16 -7.74
C VAL A 126 -3.75 -8.37 -9.17
N THR A 127 -3.25 -9.40 -9.85
CA THR A 127 -3.69 -9.81 -11.19
C THR A 127 -4.16 -11.27 -11.17
N GLY A 128 -5.21 -11.56 -11.93
CA GLY A 128 -5.83 -12.89 -11.99
C GLY A 128 -5.72 -13.54 -13.35
N GLY A 129 -5.10 -14.72 -13.39
CA GLY A 129 -5.08 -15.62 -14.54
C GLY A 129 -4.38 -15.07 -15.79
N LYS A 130 -4.46 -15.84 -16.89
CA LYS A 130 -3.79 -15.54 -18.17
C LYS A 130 -4.25 -14.24 -18.84
N ASP A 131 -5.45 -13.76 -18.50
CA ASP A 131 -6.05 -12.58 -19.11
C ASP A 131 -5.69 -11.27 -18.38
N GLY A 132 -4.91 -11.34 -17.29
CA GLY A 132 -4.42 -10.15 -16.57
C GLY A 132 -5.53 -9.34 -15.88
N GLN A 133 -6.58 -10.01 -15.38
CA GLN A 133 -7.70 -9.31 -14.73
C GLN A 133 -7.23 -8.56 -13.47
N ASP A 134 -7.64 -7.31 -13.32
CA ASP A 134 -7.36 -6.49 -12.12
C ASP A 134 -8.20 -6.99 -10.93
N ILE A 135 -7.55 -7.72 -10.02
CA ILE A 135 -8.18 -8.30 -8.84
C ILE A 135 -8.56 -7.20 -7.85
N GLY A 136 -7.76 -6.14 -7.71
CA GLY A 136 -8.08 -5.03 -6.83
C GLY A 136 -9.32 -4.27 -7.27
N GLN A 137 -9.53 -4.10 -8.58
CA GLN A 137 -10.78 -3.52 -9.11
C GLN A 137 -11.98 -4.39 -8.77
N GLN A 138 -11.89 -5.71 -8.90
CA GLN A 138 -12.98 -6.63 -8.54
C GLN A 138 -13.27 -6.58 -7.04
N VAL A 139 -12.24 -6.70 -6.19
CA VAL A 139 -12.39 -6.61 -4.73
C VAL A 139 -12.99 -5.26 -4.33
N ALA A 140 -12.51 -4.15 -4.90
CA ALA A 140 -13.03 -2.82 -4.63
C ALA A 140 -14.51 -2.70 -5.04
N ASN A 141 -14.89 -3.21 -6.22
CA ASN A 141 -16.28 -3.21 -6.66
C ASN A 141 -17.20 -3.96 -5.69
N HIS A 142 -16.72 -5.05 -5.08
CA HIS A 142 -17.47 -5.74 -4.03
C HIS A 142 -17.54 -4.95 -2.72
N LEU A 143 -16.41 -4.45 -2.23
CA LEU A 143 -16.30 -3.75 -0.95
C LEU A 143 -17.07 -2.42 -0.90
N PHE A 144 -17.13 -1.71 -2.02
CA PHE A 144 -17.74 -0.38 -2.10
C PHE A 144 -19.08 -0.36 -2.81
N ASN A 145 -19.67 -1.54 -3.06
CA ASN A 145 -21.05 -1.62 -3.50
C ASN A 145 -21.98 -1.28 -2.31
N PRO A 146 -22.87 -0.28 -2.42
CA PRO A 146 -23.82 0.04 -1.36
C PRO A 146 -24.71 -1.18 -1.05
N PRO A 147 -24.83 -1.62 0.21
CA PRO A 147 -25.76 -2.66 0.58
C PRO A 147 -27.20 -2.15 0.41
N ALA A 148 -28.13 -3.06 0.08
CA ALA A 148 -29.50 -2.70 -0.29
C ALA A 148 -30.26 -1.92 0.81
N ASN A 149 -29.91 -2.16 2.08
CA ASN A 149 -30.47 -1.47 3.25
C ASN A 149 -29.79 -0.15 3.59
N MET A 150 -28.79 0.31 2.83
CA MET A 150 -28.04 1.53 3.14
C MET A 150 -28.94 2.78 3.21
N ALA A 151 -29.98 2.86 2.37
CA ALA A 151 -30.89 4.01 2.35
C ALA A 151 -31.77 4.11 3.62
N THR A 152 -32.07 2.98 4.26
CA THR A 152 -32.96 2.90 5.42
C THR A 152 -32.22 2.65 6.75
N ALA A 153 -30.93 2.33 6.68
CA ALA A 153 -30.09 2.15 7.87
C ALA A 153 -29.99 3.44 8.69
N LEU A 154 -30.02 3.30 10.01
CA LEU A 154 -29.72 4.38 10.96
C LEU A 154 -28.22 4.66 10.99
N ASP A 155 -27.83 5.79 11.59
CA ASP A 155 -26.40 6.17 11.69
C ASP A 155 -25.58 5.22 12.57
N SER A 156 -26.25 4.53 13.50
CA SER A 156 -25.66 3.55 14.43
C SER A 156 -25.73 2.10 13.94
N ASP A 157 -26.20 1.86 12.72
CA ASP A 157 -26.28 0.49 12.19
C ASP A 157 -24.94 0.05 11.61
N LEU A 158 -24.55 -1.18 11.94
CA LEU A 158 -23.44 -1.84 11.26
C LEU A 158 -23.90 -2.38 9.91
N LEU A 159 -23.16 -2.02 8.88
CA LEU A 159 -23.36 -2.47 7.51
C LEU A 159 -22.20 -3.38 7.12
N TYR A 160 -22.42 -4.28 6.15
CA TYR A 160 -21.36 -5.15 5.66
C TYR A 160 -21.47 -5.39 4.16
N ASN A 161 -20.31 -5.58 3.53
CA ASN A 161 -20.17 -5.87 2.11
C ASN A 161 -19.31 -7.11 1.91
N PRO A 162 -19.88 -8.23 1.42
CA PRO A 162 -19.13 -9.46 1.18
C PRO A 162 -18.30 -9.38 -0.10
N VAL A 163 -17.12 -10.02 -0.07
CA VAL A 163 -16.22 -10.20 -1.20
C VAL A 163 -16.13 -11.68 -1.52
N ASN A 164 -16.25 -12.01 -2.81
CA ASN A 164 -15.91 -13.32 -3.33
C ASN A 164 -15.38 -13.18 -4.75
N VAL A 165 -14.05 -13.21 -4.90
CA VAL A 165 -13.36 -13.04 -6.17
C VAL A 165 -12.54 -14.29 -6.45
N SER A 166 -12.85 -14.99 -7.54
CA SER A 166 -12.10 -16.16 -7.98
C SER A 166 -10.81 -15.75 -8.71
N ILE A 167 -9.71 -16.40 -8.37
CA ILE A 167 -8.39 -16.20 -8.98
C ILE A 167 -7.97 -17.53 -9.60
N GLY A 168 -8.11 -17.65 -10.92
CA GLY A 168 -7.89 -18.92 -11.61
C GLY A 168 -8.94 -19.97 -11.23
N LYS A 169 -8.53 -21.24 -11.16
CA LYS A 169 -9.47 -22.37 -10.96
C LYS A 169 -9.65 -22.74 -9.48
N ASN A 170 -8.60 -22.62 -8.68
CA ASN A 170 -8.56 -23.20 -7.33
C ASN A 170 -8.17 -22.20 -6.23
N SER A 171 -8.08 -20.91 -6.56
CA SER A 171 -7.80 -19.85 -5.60
C SER A 171 -8.89 -18.79 -5.60
N SER A 172 -9.09 -18.14 -4.46
CA SER A 172 -10.09 -17.06 -4.33
C SER A 172 -9.75 -16.13 -3.17
N ILE A 173 -10.23 -14.89 -3.28
CA ILE A 173 -10.32 -13.94 -2.18
C ILE A 173 -11.76 -13.93 -1.68
N THR A 174 -11.97 -14.26 -0.41
CA THR A 174 -13.28 -14.25 0.25
C THR A 174 -13.25 -13.36 1.49
N GLY A 175 -14.42 -13.08 2.11
CA GLY A 175 -14.53 -12.27 3.32
C GLY A 175 -15.37 -11.02 3.07
N GLY A 176 -14.93 -9.87 3.55
CA GLY A 176 -15.61 -8.60 3.29
C GLY A 176 -15.19 -7.48 4.23
N MET A 177 -16.01 -6.44 4.25
CA MET A 177 -15.85 -5.28 5.14
C MET A 177 -17.11 -5.09 5.96
N VAL A 178 -16.94 -4.80 7.25
CA VAL A 178 -18.01 -4.29 8.12
C VAL A 178 -17.72 -2.81 8.37
N PHE A 179 -18.73 -1.95 8.33
CA PHE A 179 -18.55 -0.51 8.49
C PHE A 179 -19.78 0.18 9.06
N TYR A 180 -19.58 1.37 9.62
CA TYR A 180 -20.65 2.33 9.90
C TYR A 180 -20.29 3.69 9.29
N ARG A 181 -21.30 4.56 9.17
CA ARG A 181 -21.17 5.84 8.47
C ARG A 181 -20.93 6.97 9.46
N ILE A 182 -19.98 7.84 9.16
CA ILE A 182 -19.70 9.04 9.95
C ILE A 182 -20.25 10.27 9.20
N PRO A 183 -21.16 11.05 9.82
CA PRO A 183 -21.65 12.28 9.22
C PRO A 183 -20.59 13.38 9.35
N LEU A 184 -19.99 13.79 8.23
CA LEU A 184 -19.01 14.89 8.20
C LEU A 184 -19.63 16.23 7.76
N GLY A 185 -20.96 16.40 7.83
CA GLY A 185 -21.56 17.74 7.85
C GLY A 185 -22.30 18.24 6.60
N ASN A 186 -22.69 17.38 5.65
CA ASN A 186 -23.82 17.72 4.76
C ASN A 186 -25.02 16.84 5.17
N PRO A 187 -26.20 17.43 5.45
CA PRO A 187 -27.44 16.65 5.60
C PRO A 187 -27.68 15.87 4.30
N GLY A 188 -27.72 14.53 4.39
CA GLY A 188 -28.01 13.66 3.24
C GLY A 188 -26.80 13.12 2.46
N SER A 189 -25.55 13.48 2.81
CA SER A 189 -24.36 12.76 2.31
C SER A 189 -23.40 12.39 3.44
N TYR A 190 -23.36 11.10 3.77
CA TYR A 190 -22.31 10.52 4.59
C TYR A 190 -20.98 10.73 3.86
N LYS A 191 -19.95 11.26 4.50
CA LYS A 191 -18.67 11.52 3.80
C LYS A 191 -17.53 10.61 4.23
N ALA A 192 -17.69 9.80 5.27
CA ALA A 192 -16.73 8.75 5.60
C ALA A 192 -17.38 7.47 6.15
N TRP A 193 -16.74 6.34 5.93
CA TRP A 193 -17.03 5.04 6.53
C TRP A 193 -15.87 4.66 7.44
N HIS A 194 -16.16 4.38 8.71
CA HIS A 194 -15.21 3.68 9.58
C HIS A 194 -15.51 2.19 9.49
N SER A 195 -14.49 1.40 9.22
CA SER A 195 -14.65 0.03 8.75
C SER A 195 -13.57 -0.89 9.28
N HIS A 196 -13.90 -2.17 9.34
CA HIS A 196 -12.96 -3.26 9.55
C HIS A 196 -13.02 -4.18 8.34
N LEU A 197 -11.87 -4.36 7.69
CA LEU A 197 -11.69 -5.20 6.51
C LEU A 197 -11.13 -6.55 6.93
N ARG A 198 -11.84 -7.62 6.58
CA ARG A 198 -11.42 -9.00 6.84
C ARG A 198 -11.48 -9.81 5.56
N LEU A 199 -10.32 -10.05 4.94
CA LEU A 199 -10.20 -10.79 3.69
C LEU A 199 -9.36 -12.05 3.86
N TYR A 200 -9.74 -13.09 3.14
CA TYR A 200 -9.08 -14.39 3.15
C TYR A 200 -8.63 -14.73 1.75
N TYR A 201 -7.36 -15.06 1.58
CA TYR A 201 -6.87 -15.63 0.33
C TYR A 201 -6.66 -17.13 0.51
N LEU A 202 -7.52 -17.89 -0.15
CA LEU A 202 -7.38 -19.33 -0.28
C LEU A 202 -6.58 -19.60 -1.55
N SER A 203 -5.41 -20.20 -1.43
CA SER A 203 -4.53 -20.46 -2.57
C SER A 203 -4.12 -21.91 -2.70
N SER A 204 -4.18 -22.44 -3.92
CA SER A 204 -3.64 -23.77 -4.24
C SER A 204 -2.14 -23.71 -4.53
N ALA A 205 -1.43 -24.84 -4.39
CA ALA A 205 0.00 -24.90 -4.72
C ALA A 205 0.27 -24.60 -6.21
N GLU A 206 -0.60 -25.07 -7.10
CA GLU A 206 -0.52 -24.87 -8.55
C GLU A 206 -0.71 -23.41 -8.94
N ASP A 207 -1.72 -22.74 -8.38
CA ASP A 207 -1.96 -21.32 -8.65
C ASP A 207 -0.83 -20.46 -8.08
N ARG A 208 -0.26 -20.81 -6.92
CA ARG A 208 0.91 -20.09 -6.38
C ARG A 208 2.14 -20.22 -7.28
N ALA A 209 2.40 -21.40 -7.82
CA ALA A 209 3.50 -21.61 -8.76
C ALA A 209 3.26 -20.82 -10.05
N THR A 210 2.04 -20.85 -10.57
CA THR A 210 1.65 -20.12 -11.79
C THR A 210 1.77 -18.60 -11.58
N ILE A 211 1.20 -18.05 -10.50
CA ILE A 211 1.30 -16.62 -10.16
C ILE A 211 2.76 -16.22 -9.92
N ARG A 212 3.57 -17.10 -9.32
CA ARG A 212 5.01 -16.85 -9.16
C ARG A 212 5.73 -16.81 -10.50
N GLU A 213 5.45 -17.75 -11.40
CA GLU A 213 6.01 -17.75 -12.76
C GLU A 213 5.55 -16.56 -13.58
N GLU A 214 4.28 -16.15 -13.47
CA GLU A 214 3.74 -14.94 -14.10
C GLU A 214 4.42 -13.69 -13.55
N ASN A 215 4.56 -13.57 -12.22
CA ASN A 215 5.31 -12.48 -11.61
C ASN A 215 6.78 -12.50 -12.06
N LEU A 216 7.41 -13.66 -12.18
CA LEU A 216 8.78 -13.82 -12.71
C LEU A 216 8.88 -13.56 -14.22
N ALA A 217 7.79 -13.70 -14.98
CA ALA A 217 7.71 -13.38 -16.40
C ALA A 217 7.44 -11.88 -16.65
N LEU A 218 6.71 -11.24 -15.73
CA LEU A 218 6.50 -9.79 -15.67
C LEU A 218 7.74 -9.05 -15.11
N VAL A 219 8.54 -9.73 -14.28
CA VAL A 219 9.94 -9.32 -14.06
C VAL A 219 10.62 -9.42 -15.41
N ILE A 220 11.00 -8.27 -15.96
CA ILE A 220 11.67 -8.14 -17.27
C ILE A 220 12.81 -9.17 -17.32
N LYS A 221 12.62 -10.24 -18.09
CA LYS A 221 13.74 -11.13 -18.42
C LYS A 221 14.69 -10.31 -19.29
N GLN A 222 15.84 -9.94 -18.71
CA GLN A 222 16.93 -9.32 -19.45
C GLN A 222 17.24 -10.18 -20.67
N SER A 223 16.90 -9.67 -21.85
CA SER A 223 17.33 -10.26 -23.11
C SER A 223 18.82 -10.01 -23.25
N SER A 224 19.59 -11.06 -23.57
CA SER A 224 20.99 -10.88 -23.97
C SER A 224 21.00 -10.21 -25.34
N ILE A 225 21.31 -8.92 -25.41
CA ILE A 225 21.39 -8.19 -26.69
C ILE A 225 22.73 -7.48 -26.82
N SER A 226 23.38 -7.72 -27.95
CA SER A 226 24.62 -7.09 -28.39
C SER A 226 24.41 -5.60 -28.67
N THR A 227 25.02 -4.72 -27.88
CA THR A 227 25.05 -3.27 -28.15
C THR A 227 25.82 -2.94 -29.43
N LYS A 228 25.14 -2.30 -30.38
CA LYS A 228 25.80 -1.44 -31.38
C LYS A 228 25.80 0.02 -30.89
N PRO A 229 26.81 0.84 -31.24
CA PRO A 229 27.07 2.12 -30.56
C PRO A 229 26.28 3.34 -31.10
N SER A 230 25.28 3.17 -31.98
CA SER A 230 24.65 4.28 -32.72
C SER A 230 23.11 4.21 -32.70
N GLY A 231 22.51 4.27 -31.53
CA GLY A 231 21.04 4.27 -31.42
C GLY A 231 20.55 5.00 -30.18
N SER A 232 19.26 5.33 -30.22
CA SER A 232 18.51 5.97 -29.14
C SER A 232 18.79 5.36 -27.76
N TYR A 233 18.93 6.21 -26.74
CA TYR A 233 19.40 5.82 -25.42
C TYR A 233 18.68 6.57 -24.29
N ASN A 234 18.61 5.94 -23.12
CA ASN A 234 18.17 6.56 -21.88
C ASN A 234 19.38 7.15 -21.15
N SER A 235 19.20 8.29 -20.50
CA SER A 235 20.14 8.91 -19.57
C SER A 235 19.47 9.05 -18.21
N ALA A 236 20.16 8.65 -17.15
CA ALA A 236 19.67 8.74 -15.79
C ALA A 236 20.79 9.16 -14.83
N THR A 237 20.43 9.91 -13.81
CA THR A 237 21.34 10.29 -12.73
C THR A 237 20.95 9.59 -11.44
N LEU A 238 21.82 8.72 -10.94
CA LEU A 238 21.66 8.05 -9.65
C LEU A 238 22.42 8.79 -8.56
N SER A 239 21.68 9.22 -7.53
CA SER A 239 22.22 9.82 -6.31
C SER A 239 22.16 8.81 -5.17
N VAL A 240 23.31 8.40 -4.65
CA VAL A 240 23.46 7.47 -3.54
C VAL A 240 23.92 8.23 -2.31
N GLN A 241 23.15 8.16 -1.23
CA GLN A 241 23.46 8.84 0.02
C GLN A 241 23.57 7.84 1.17
N TRP A 242 24.73 7.83 1.81
CA TRP A 242 25.02 7.05 3.01
C TRP A 242 24.75 7.89 4.25
N THR A 243 24.05 7.34 5.23
CA THR A 243 23.78 7.98 6.52
C THR A 243 24.54 7.24 7.63
N GLY A 244 25.46 7.93 8.29
CA GLY A 244 26.21 7.39 9.44
C GLY A 244 27.40 6.49 9.12
N SER A 245 27.74 6.26 7.85
CA SER A 245 28.89 5.43 7.44
C SER A 245 29.99 6.27 6.77
N ARG A 246 31.23 6.19 7.28
CA ARG A 246 32.44 6.82 6.69
C ARG A 246 33.27 5.75 5.96
N GLY A 247 34.08 6.14 4.98
CA GLY A 247 34.92 5.19 4.20
C GLY A 247 34.16 4.39 3.13
N VAL A 248 32.94 4.79 2.79
CA VAL A 248 32.06 4.10 1.83
C VAL A 248 32.47 4.29 0.36
N ALA A 249 33.47 5.13 0.08
CA ALA A 249 33.95 5.39 -1.27
C ALA A 249 34.49 4.12 -1.96
N ALA A 250 35.28 3.31 -1.24
CA ALA A 250 35.81 2.05 -1.79
C ALA A 250 34.70 1.03 -2.10
N ILE A 251 33.66 0.98 -1.25
CA ILE A 251 32.47 0.12 -1.46
C ILE A 251 31.72 0.59 -2.71
N MET A 252 31.52 1.91 -2.86
CA MET A 252 30.84 2.47 -4.01
C MET A 252 31.61 2.31 -5.32
N SER A 253 32.94 2.54 -5.32
CA SER A 253 33.78 2.31 -6.50
C SER A 253 33.78 0.84 -6.91
N LYS A 254 33.85 -0.08 -5.95
CA LYS A 254 33.75 -1.52 -6.20
C LYS A 254 32.38 -1.89 -6.78
N ALA A 255 31.30 -1.38 -6.19
CA ALA A 255 29.93 -1.63 -6.63
C ALA A 255 29.66 -1.10 -8.05
N VAL A 256 30.13 0.11 -8.39
CA VAL A 256 30.00 0.64 -9.75
C VAL A 256 30.82 -0.19 -10.74
N GLY A 257 32.05 -0.59 -10.37
CA GLY A 257 32.86 -1.48 -11.20
C GLY A 257 32.20 -2.84 -11.46
N GLU A 258 31.68 -3.50 -10.42
CA GLU A 258 30.94 -4.75 -10.53
C GLU A 258 29.70 -4.59 -11.41
N MET A 259 28.91 -3.53 -11.19
CA MET A 259 27.72 -3.25 -11.98
C MET A 259 28.03 -3.10 -13.47
N LEU A 260 29.09 -2.35 -13.82
CA LEU A 260 29.50 -2.12 -15.21
C LEU A 260 30.08 -3.39 -15.87
N ASN A 261 30.79 -4.21 -15.10
CA ASN A 261 31.32 -5.49 -15.58
C ASN A 261 30.20 -6.50 -15.84
N ASP A 262 29.21 -6.57 -14.96
CA ASP A 262 28.08 -7.50 -15.06
C ASP A 262 27.04 -7.04 -16.09
N ASN A 263 26.98 -5.73 -16.37
CA ASN A 263 25.98 -5.12 -17.25
C ASN A 263 26.66 -4.24 -18.33
N PRO A 264 27.15 -4.81 -19.44
CA PRO A 264 27.81 -4.04 -20.51
C PRO A 264 26.87 -3.05 -21.23
N GLN A 265 25.57 -3.16 -20.99
CA GLN A 265 24.52 -2.25 -21.48
C GLN A 265 24.52 -0.89 -20.78
N ILE A 266 25.13 -0.82 -19.59
CA ILE A 266 25.16 0.38 -18.76
C ILE A 266 26.50 1.06 -18.98
N LYS A 267 26.47 2.28 -19.52
CA LYS A 267 27.66 3.13 -19.63
C LYS A 267 27.64 4.15 -18.51
N PHE A 268 28.73 4.22 -17.77
CA PHE A 268 28.95 5.30 -16.82
C PHE A 268 29.51 6.52 -17.55
N ASN A 269 28.83 7.66 -17.40
CA ASN A 269 29.25 8.94 -17.97
C ASN A 269 30.02 9.70 -16.89
N GLU A 270 31.33 9.80 -17.08
CA GLU A 270 32.19 10.59 -16.21
C GLU A 270 31.97 12.09 -16.41
N PRO A 271 32.13 12.92 -15.35
CA PRO A 271 32.61 12.58 -14.01
C PRO A 271 31.48 12.24 -13.01
N ALA A 272 31.79 11.42 -11.99
CA ALA A 272 30.96 11.31 -10.80
C ALA A 272 31.15 12.51 -9.88
N VAL A 273 30.09 12.95 -9.20
CA VAL A 273 30.19 13.89 -8.08
C VAL A 273 30.25 13.09 -6.79
N ILE A 274 31.39 13.14 -6.10
CA ILE A 274 31.63 12.40 -4.86
C ILE A 274 31.91 13.40 -3.73
N ASP A 275 30.99 13.46 -2.76
CA ASP A 275 31.06 14.30 -1.56
C ASP A 275 30.99 13.41 -0.32
N GLY A 276 32.03 12.60 -0.13
CA GLY A 276 32.30 11.71 1.02
C GLY A 276 31.27 10.60 1.27
N THR A 277 30.04 10.99 1.60
CA THR A 277 28.88 10.14 1.86
C THR A 277 27.79 10.24 0.80
N ARG A 278 27.91 11.21 -0.13
CA ARG A 278 27.01 11.41 -1.26
C ARG A 278 27.74 11.15 -2.56
N PHE A 279 27.14 10.33 -3.42
CA PHE A 279 27.68 9.96 -4.71
C PHE A 279 26.63 10.21 -5.77
N LYS A 280 26.98 10.91 -6.84
CA LYS A 280 26.08 11.17 -7.97
C LYS A 280 26.76 10.64 -9.23
N TYR A 281 26.12 9.65 -9.85
CA TYR A 281 26.59 9.00 -11.07
C TYR A 281 25.60 9.26 -12.18
N GLN A 282 26.10 9.56 -13.37
CA GLN A 282 25.29 9.63 -14.57
C GLN A 282 25.52 8.38 -15.40
N PHE A 283 24.44 7.74 -15.83
CA PHE A 283 24.50 6.54 -16.65
C PHE A 283 23.73 6.76 -17.94
N SER A 284 24.26 6.20 -19.02
CA SER A 284 23.55 6.01 -20.29
C SER A 284 23.25 4.52 -20.48
N THR A 285 22.04 4.20 -20.89
CA THR A 285 21.59 2.83 -21.16
C THR A 285 20.82 2.76 -22.46
N ILE A 286 20.67 1.56 -23.02
CA ILE A 286 19.75 1.32 -24.15
C ILE A 286 18.29 1.61 -23.72
N ILE A 287 17.39 1.92 -24.67
CA ILE A 287 15.99 2.25 -24.37
C ILE A 287 15.31 1.17 -23.53
N GLU A 288 15.61 -0.10 -23.81
CA GLU A 288 14.98 -1.24 -23.13
C GLU A 288 15.41 -1.36 -21.66
N THR A 289 16.56 -0.78 -21.29
CA THR A 289 17.03 -0.75 -19.90
C THR A 289 16.61 0.55 -19.25
N GLY A 290 15.65 0.44 -18.34
CA GLY A 290 15.08 1.57 -17.64
C GLY A 290 16.00 2.09 -16.54
N PRO A 291 15.86 3.37 -16.16
CA PRO A 291 16.60 3.94 -15.02
C PRO A 291 16.38 3.22 -13.68
N ALA A 292 15.22 2.57 -13.51
CA ALA A 292 14.92 1.74 -12.35
C ALA A 292 15.77 0.46 -12.32
N ASP A 293 16.06 -0.13 -13.48
CA ASP A 293 16.90 -1.32 -13.60
C ASP A 293 18.34 -0.98 -13.22
N VAL A 294 18.85 0.18 -13.66
CA VAL A 294 20.18 0.69 -13.26
C VAL A 294 20.25 0.89 -11.74
N ALA A 295 19.19 1.42 -11.13
CA ALA A 295 19.14 1.60 -9.68
C ALA A 295 19.10 0.26 -8.92
N ALA A 296 18.39 -0.73 -9.45
CA ALA A 296 18.30 -2.07 -8.86
C ALA A 296 19.64 -2.81 -8.96
N GLU A 297 20.31 -2.76 -10.11
CA GLU A 297 21.64 -3.36 -10.31
C GLU A 297 22.70 -2.69 -9.43
N LEU A 298 22.66 -1.35 -9.31
CA LEU A 298 23.55 -0.64 -8.39
C LEU A 298 23.29 -1.04 -6.92
N SER A 299 22.02 -1.21 -6.53
CA SER A 299 21.66 -1.66 -5.18
C SER A 299 22.20 -3.05 -4.88
N LYS A 300 22.07 -3.97 -5.84
CA LYS A 300 22.58 -5.34 -5.77
C LYS A 300 24.11 -5.36 -5.69
N ALA A 301 24.79 -4.58 -6.52
CA ALA A 301 26.24 -4.46 -6.50
C ALA A 301 26.76 -3.84 -5.19
N ILE A 302 26.04 -2.86 -4.62
CA ILE A 302 26.35 -2.33 -3.28
C ILE A 302 26.23 -3.45 -2.24
N GLY A 303 25.15 -4.24 -2.27
CA GLY A 303 24.96 -5.38 -1.37
C GLY A 303 26.10 -6.40 -1.44
N ASN A 304 26.62 -6.68 -2.64
CA ASN A 304 27.75 -7.59 -2.84
C ASN A 304 29.09 -6.98 -2.41
N ALA A 305 29.26 -5.67 -2.57
CA ALA A 305 30.45 -4.95 -2.17
C ALA A 305 30.55 -4.74 -0.65
N LEU A 306 29.45 -4.92 0.10
CA LEU A 306 29.46 -4.78 1.55
C LEU A 306 30.31 -5.86 2.24
N PRO A 307 31.11 -5.49 3.25
CA PRO A 307 31.82 -6.47 4.06
C PRO A 307 30.81 -7.35 4.81
N LYS A 308 31.13 -8.64 4.94
CA LYS A 308 30.35 -9.56 5.78
C LYS A 308 30.36 -9.05 7.22
N PRO A 309 29.20 -9.02 7.91
CA PRO A 309 29.15 -8.55 9.29
C PRO A 309 30.06 -9.40 10.18
N SER A 310 30.87 -8.75 11.00
CA SER A 310 31.60 -9.38 12.11
C SER A 310 31.28 -8.67 13.43
N THR A 311 31.63 -9.29 14.54
CA THR A 311 31.45 -8.72 15.88
C THR A 311 32.16 -7.38 16.06
N ASP A 312 33.29 -7.17 15.37
CA ASP A 312 34.10 -5.95 15.47
C ASP A 312 33.77 -4.91 14.38
N HIS A 313 33.08 -5.33 13.32
CA HIS A 313 32.68 -4.49 12.18
C HIS A 313 31.20 -4.73 11.84
N PRO A 314 30.28 -4.02 12.50
CA PRO A 314 28.86 -4.10 12.16
C PRO A 314 28.64 -3.64 10.72
N GLN A 315 27.74 -4.32 10.01
CA GLN A 315 27.43 -3.99 8.62
C GLN A 315 26.95 -2.52 8.53
N PRO A 316 27.55 -1.70 7.64
CA PRO A 316 27.10 -0.33 7.48
C PRO A 316 25.67 -0.30 6.96
N ARG A 317 24.88 0.68 7.41
CA ARG A 317 23.49 0.85 6.96
C ARG A 317 23.45 1.05 5.45
N MET A 318 22.51 0.37 4.78
CA MET A 318 22.31 0.50 3.33
C MET A 318 22.04 1.97 2.95
N PRO A 319 22.62 2.46 1.84
CA PRO A 319 22.40 3.83 1.40
C PRO A 319 21.01 4.00 0.80
N THR A 320 20.55 5.24 0.77
CA THR A 320 19.37 5.61 -0.04
C THR A 320 19.82 5.90 -1.46
N ILE A 321 19.22 5.20 -2.44
CA ILE A 321 19.43 5.44 -3.87
C ILE A 321 18.24 6.24 -4.41
N LYS A 322 18.50 7.37 -5.06
CA LYS A 322 17.50 8.22 -5.71
C LYS A 322 17.82 8.34 -7.19
N VAL A 323 16.81 8.15 -8.02
CA VAL A 323 16.89 8.33 -9.47
C VAL A 323 16.40 9.74 -9.81
N SER A 324 17.14 10.45 -10.67
CA SER A 324 16.84 11.83 -11.07
C SER A 324 17.29 12.09 -12.51
N ASN A 325 16.82 13.18 -13.12
CA ASN A 325 17.19 13.60 -14.47
C ASN A 325 17.04 12.49 -15.52
N LEU A 326 15.82 11.97 -15.63
CA LEU A 326 15.48 10.93 -16.59
C LEU A 326 15.20 11.56 -17.94
N GLN A 327 15.99 11.21 -18.95
CA GLN A 327 15.82 11.69 -20.31
C GLN A 327 16.03 10.54 -21.29
N THR A 328 15.10 10.38 -22.23
CA THR A 328 15.25 9.46 -23.35
C THR A 328 15.60 10.29 -24.59
N TYR A 329 16.73 9.98 -25.20
CA TYR A 329 17.17 10.59 -26.44
C TYR A 329 16.82 9.65 -27.58
N ILE A 330 16.06 10.16 -28.54
CA ILE A 330 15.64 9.44 -29.73
C ILE A 330 16.41 10.05 -30.91
N GLU A 331 17.18 9.23 -31.62
CA GLU A 331 17.72 9.57 -32.95
C GLU A 331 16.70 9.30 -34.06
#